data_AF-A0A6B3FFD4-F1
#
_entry.id   AF-A0A6B3FFD4-F1
#
_cell.length_a   1.000
_cell.length_b   1.000
_cell.length_c   1.000
_cell.angle_alpha   90.00
_cell.angle_beta   90.00
_cell.angle_gamma   90.00
#
_symmetry.space_group_name_H-M   'P 1'
#
loop_
_entity.id
_entity.type
_entity.pdbx_description
1 polymer ?
#
loop_
_entity_poly.entity_id
_entity_poly.type
_entity_poly.pdbx_seq_one_letter_code
_entity_poly.pdbx_strand_id
1 'polypeptide(L)'
;DAENKVAVVHNGIIDNASELRTRLTADGVVFLSETDTEVLTHLIARAQADTLEEKVREALRHVEGTYGIAVLHADFNDRIVVARNGSPVVL
;
A
#
# COMPACT_ATOMS: atom_id res chain seq x y z
N ASP A 1 -0.22 9.29 1.37
CA ASP A 1 0.15 9.32 2.81
C ASP A 1 0.24 10.77 3.25
N ALA A 2 0.43 11.05 4.56
CA ALA A 2 0.43 12.42 5.07
C ALA A 2 1.56 13.30 4.49
N GLU A 3 2.65 12.71 4.01
CA GLU A 3 3.78 13.41 3.39
C GLU A 3 3.73 13.39 1.85
N ASN A 4 2.69 12.79 1.25
CA ASN A 4 2.53 12.59 -0.20
C ASN A 4 3.76 11.95 -0.87
N LYS A 5 4.47 11.05 -0.17
CA LYS A 5 5.65 10.37 -0.71
C LYS A 5 5.32 9.10 -1.47
N VAL A 6 4.20 8.45 -1.18
CA VAL A 6 3.81 7.17 -1.76
C VAL A 6 2.62 7.36 -2.68
N ALA A 7 2.74 6.87 -3.91
CA ALA A 7 1.65 6.77 -4.86
C ALA A 7 1.40 5.29 -5.19
N VAL A 8 0.14 4.88 -5.12
CA VAL A 8 -0.30 3.50 -5.37
C VAL A 8 -1.40 3.50 -6.42
N VAL A 9 -1.23 2.69 -7.46
CA VAL A 9 -2.33 2.23 -8.30
C VAL A 9 -2.71 0.84 -7.83
N HIS A 10 -4.01 0.59 -7.69
CA HIS A 10 -4.54 -0.67 -7.18
C HIS A 10 -5.70 -1.14 -8.07
N ASN A 11 -5.70 -2.43 -8.41
CA ASN A 11 -6.78 -3.12 -9.08
C ASN A 11 -7.11 -4.41 -8.34
N GLY A 12 -8.34 -4.54 -7.85
CA GLY A 12 -8.79 -5.68 -7.06
C GLY A 12 -9.54 -5.24 -5.80
N ILE A 13 -9.60 -6.14 -4.82
CA ILE A 13 -10.32 -5.96 -3.56
C ILE A 13 -9.37 -6.31 -2.41
N ILE A 14 -9.34 -5.45 -1.40
CA ILE A 14 -8.62 -5.68 -0.14
C ILE A 14 -9.64 -6.04 0.94
N ASP A 15 -9.79 -7.34 1.22
CA ASP A 15 -10.89 -7.89 2.03
C ASP A 15 -10.86 -7.37 3.48
N ASN A 16 -9.67 -7.12 4.01
CA ASN A 16 -9.47 -6.64 5.38
C ASN A 16 -9.17 -5.13 5.48
N ALA A 17 -9.51 -4.33 4.47
CA ALA A 17 -9.22 -2.88 4.43
C ALA A 17 -9.82 -2.12 5.63
N SER A 18 -11.04 -2.46 6.05
CA SER A 18 -11.72 -1.80 7.19
C SER A 18 -11.00 -2.05 8.52
N GLU A 19 -10.53 -3.28 8.75
CA GLU A 19 -9.75 -3.63 9.93
C GLU A 19 -8.42 -2.86 9.95
N LEU A 20 -7.71 -2.86 8.82
CA LEU A 20 -6.43 -2.16 8.67
C LEU A 20 -6.59 -0.66 8.87
N ARG A 21 -7.65 -0.07 8.32
CA ARG A 21 -8.00 1.33 8.53
C ARG A 21 -8.25 1.64 10.00
N THR A 22 -9.03 0.80 10.69
CA THR A 22 -9.30 0.98 12.13
C THR A 22 -8.00 0.98 12.94
N ARG A 23 -7.09 0.05 12.66
CA ARG A 23 -5.76 -0.02 13.30
C ARG A 23 -4.92 1.22 12.99
N LEU A 24 -4.85 1.64 11.74
CA LEU A 24 -4.06 2.82 11.33
C LEU A 24 -4.60 4.10 11.96
N THR A 25 -5.93 4.27 12.04
CA THR A 25 -6.55 5.41 12.71
C THR A 25 -6.26 5.41 14.21
N ALA A 26 -6.26 4.24 14.86
CA ALA A 26 -5.87 4.11 16.27
C ALA A 26 -4.41 4.53 16.50
N ASP A 27 -3.53 4.31 15.51
CA ASP A 27 -2.15 4.77 15.51
C ASP A 27 -1.97 6.25 15.11
N GLY A 28 -3.07 7.00 14.96
CA GLY A 28 -3.07 8.43 14.64
C GLY A 28 -2.98 8.79 13.15
N VAL A 29 -3.20 7.82 12.25
CA VAL A 29 -3.28 8.11 10.80
C VAL A 29 -4.61 8.79 10.46
N VAL A 30 -4.53 9.89 9.72
CA VAL A 30 -5.70 10.58 9.16
C VAL A 30 -5.88 10.14 7.71
N PHE A 31 -7.06 9.61 7.40
CA PHE A 31 -7.47 9.25 6.04
C PHE A 31 -8.25 10.39 5.39
N LEU A 32 -8.03 10.59 4.09
CA LEU A 32 -8.69 11.60 3.27
C LEU A 32 -9.78 11.00 2.35
N SER A 33 -9.80 9.68 2.20
CA SER A 33 -10.78 8.93 1.41
C SER A 33 -11.17 7.63 2.13
N GLU A 34 -12.23 6.98 1.64
CA GLU A 34 -12.66 5.66 2.11
C GLU A 34 -12.11 4.51 1.25
N THR A 35 -11.18 4.79 0.35
CA THR A 35 -10.67 3.80 -0.62
C THR A 35 -9.68 2.81 0.00
N ASP A 36 -9.67 1.57 -0.50
CA ASP A 36 -8.69 0.54 -0.15
C ASP A 36 -7.26 0.97 -0.53
N THR A 37 -7.11 1.70 -1.63
CA THR A 37 -5.83 2.20 -2.13
C THR A 37 -5.12 3.08 -1.11
N GLU A 38 -5.87 3.88 -0.35
CA GLU A 38 -5.29 4.74 0.68
C GLU A 38 -4.76 3.94 1.87
N VAL A 39 -5.42 2.83 2.23
CA VAL A 39 -4.93 1.89 3.25
C VAL A 39 -3.56 1.34 2.87
N LEU A 40 -3.41 0.87 1.63
CA LEU A 40 -2.13 0.39 1.10
C LEU A 40 -1.05 1.49 1.13
N THR A 41 -1.42 2.71 0.75
CA THR A 41 -0.52 3.86 0.74
C THR A 41 0.06 4.13 2.13
N HIS A 42 -0.79 4.12 3.17
CA HIS A 42 -0.34 4.33 4.55
C HIS A 42 0.47 3.16 5.10
N LEU A 43 0.12 1.91 4.76
CA LEU A 43 0.92 0.74 5.18
C LEU A 43 2.33 0.80 4.60
N ILE A 44 2.47 1.12 3.31
CA ILE A 44 3.77 1.21 2.63
C ILE A 44 4.59 2.38 3.20
N ALA A 45 3.98 3.55 3.41
CA ALA A 45 4.67 4.71 3.97
C ALA A 45 5.19 4.48 5.39
N ARG A 46 4.55 3.60 6.18
CA ARG A 46 4.94 3.28 7.57
C ARG A 46 5.93 2.11 7.68
N ALA A 47 6.14 1.37 6.60
CA ALA A 47 7.06 0.23 6.59
C ALA A 47 8.50 0.68 6.90
N GLN A 48 9.20 -0.10 7.71
CA GLN A 48 10.53 0.28 8.23
C GLN A 48 11.69 -0.28 7.40
N ALA A 49 11.42 -1.12 6.42
CA ALA A 49 12.46 -1.68 5.55
C ALA A 49 13.22 -0.61 4.73
N ASP A 50 14.44 -0.95 4.30
CA ASP A 50 15.37 -0.02 3.65
C ASP A 50 15.13 0.15 2.15
N THR A 51 14.49 -0.81 1.48
CA THR A 51 14.21 -0.74 0.04
C THR A 51 12.71 -0.69 -0.25
N LEU A 52 12.32 -0.13 -1.39
CA LEU A 52 10.90 -0.03 -1.76
C LEU A 52 10.26 -1.43 -1.90
N GLU A 53 11.00 -2.40 -2.43
CA GLU A 53 10.55 -3.78 -2.60
C GLU A 53 10.22 -4.42 -1.25
N GLU A 54 11.09 -4.25 -0.26
CA GLU A 54 10.87 -4.76 1.09
C GLU A 54 9.77 -3.99 1.83
N LYS A 55 9.67 -2.66 1.65
CA LYS A 55 8.57 -1.86 2.22
C LYS A 55 7.22 -2.33 1.71
N VAL A 56 7.10 -2.56 0.39
CA VAL A 56 5.88 -3.09 -0.23
C VAL A 56 5.61 -4.50 0.30
N ARG A 57 6.62 -5.37 0.37
CA ARG A 57 6.45 -6.72 0.92
C ARG A 57 5.99 -6.70 2.38
N GLU A 58 6.56 -5.83 3.20
CA GLU A 58 6.18 -5.63 4.59
C GLU A 58 4.72 -5.20 4.73
N ALA A 59 4.29 -4.20 3.96
CA ALA A 59 2.91 -3.76 3.93
C ALA A 59 1.95 -4.90 3.53
N LEU A 60 2.29 -5.65 2.47
CA LEU A 60 1.44 -6.70 1.94
C LEU A 60 1.30 -7.93 2.85
N ARG A 61 2.19 -8.12 3.85
CA ARG A 61 2.01 -9.16 4.88
C ARG A 61 0.77 -8.96 5.74
N HIS A 62 0.22 -7.75 5.76
CA HIS A 62 -1.00 -7.43 6.49
C HIS A 62 -2.27 -7.46 5.61
N VAL A 63 -2.12 -7.68 4.31
CA VAL A 63 -3.18 -7.47 3.33
C VAL A 63 -3.78 -8.81 2.92
N GLU A 64 -5.10 -8.92 3.06
CA GLU A 64 -5.89 -10.06 2.58
C GLU A 64 -6.72 -9.64 1.37
N GLY A 65 -6.89 -10.57 0.43
CA GLY A 65 -7.69 -10.37 -0.78
C GLY A 65 -6.92 -10.57 -2.09
N THR A 66 -7.57 -10.16 -3.18
CA THR A 66 -7.10 -10.36 -4.55
C THR A 66 -6.80 -9.01 -5.18
N TYR A 67 -5.54 -8.73 -5.49
CA TYR A 67 -5.09 -7.42 -5.93
C TYR A 67 -3.94 -7.47 -6.92
N GLY A 68 -3.79 -6.40 -7.70
CA GLY A 68 -2.61 -6.02 -8.43
C GLY A 68 -2.30 -4.56 -8.10
N ILE A 69 -1.06 -4.27 -7.72
CA ILE A 69 -0.62 -2.93 -7.34
C ILE A 69 0.64 -2.51 -8.07
N ALA A 70 0.76 -1.22 -8.34
CA ALA A 70 2.00 -0.56 -8.75
C ALA A 70 2.29 0.61 -7.80
N VAL A 71 3.53 0.67 -7.31
CA VAL A 71 3.94 1.57 -6.22
C VAL A 71 5.12 2.42 -6.67
N LEU A 72 4.97 3.72 -6.45
CA LEU A 72 6.02 4.74 -6.57
C LEU A 72 6.28 5.34 -5.19
N HIS A 73 7.53 5.70 -4.94
CA HIS A 73 7.93 6.34 -3.70
C HIS A 73 8.95 7.45 -3.99
N ALA A 74 8.73 8.65 -3.45
CA ALA A 74 9.56 9.83 -3.73
C ALA A 74 11.05 9.61 -3.41
N ASP A 75 11.34 8.91 -2.31
CA ASP A 75 12.71 8.57 -1.90
C ASP A 75 13.37 7.44 -2.75
N PHE A 76 12.62 6.76 -3.63
CA PHE A 76 13.10 5.70 -4.51
C PHE A 76 12.71 6.00 -5.96
N ASN A 77 13.21 7.12 -6.48
CA ASN A 77 12.81 7.70 -7.77
C ASN A 77 13.31 6.97 -9.03
N ASP A 78 14.05 5.87 -8.87
CA ASP A 78 14.67 5.08 -9.94
C ASP A 78 13.88 3.81 -10.30
N ARG A 79 12.75 3.55 -9.62
CA ARG A 79 12.02 2.28 -9.76
C ARG A 79 10.52 2.41 -9.52
N ILE A 80 9.81 1.42 -10.04
CA ILE A 80 8.41 1.13 -9.73
C ILE A 80 8.37 -0.30 -9.21
N VAL A 81 7.68 -0.52 -8.08
CA VAL A 81 7.47 -1.86 -7.53
C VAL A 81 6.05 -2.32 -7.85
N VAL A 82 5.95 -3.50 -8.44
CA VAL A 82 4.67 -4.13 -8.81
C VAL A 82 4.51 -5.41 -8.01
N ALA A 83 3.31 -5.61 -7.44
CA ALA A 83 2.96 -6.82 -6.73
C ALA A 83 1.55 -7.28 -7.10
N ARG A 84 1.33 -8.60 -7.05
CA ARG A 84 0.01 -9.18 -7.33
C ARG A 84 -0.28 -10.35 -6.42
N ASN A 85 -1.55 -10.51 -6.10
CA ASN A 85 -2.13 -11.70 -5.49
C ASN A 85 -3.44 -12.02 -6.23
N GLY A 86 -3.44 -13.06 -7.07
CA GLY A 86 -4.61 -13.51 -7.85
C GLY A 86 -5.08 -12.60 -9.00
N SER A 87 -4.86 -11.27 -8.96
CA SER A 87 -5.24 -10.34 -10.04
C SER A 87 -4.22 -10.39 -11.20
N PRO A 88 -4.65 -10.42 -12.47
CA PRO A 88 -3.73 -10.33 -13.59
C PRO A 88 -3.07 -8.95 -13.65
N VAL A 89 -1.74 -8.92 -13.80
CA VAL A 89 -0.96 -7.72 -14.07
C VAL A 89 -0.13 -7.99 -15.32
N VAL A 90 -0.18 -7.07 -16.28
CA VAL A 90 0.63 -7.11 -17.50
C VAL A 90 1.70 -6.02 -17.36
N LEU A 91 2.97 -6.40 -17.54
CA LEU A 91 4.14 -5.52 -17.50
C LEU A 91 4.60 -5.18 -18.92
#